data_AF-A0A2N0HFI9-F1
#
_entry.id   AF-A0A2N0HFI9-F1
#
_cell.length_a   1.000
_cell.length_b   1.000
_cell.length_c   1.000
_cell.angle_alpha   90.00
_cell.angle_beta   90.00
_cell.angle_gamma   90.00
#
_symmetry.space_group_name_H-M   'P 1'
#
loop_
_entity.id
_entity.type
_entity.pdbx_description
1 polymer ?
#
loop_
_entity_poly.entity_id
_entity_poly.type
_entity_poly.pdbx_seq_one_letter_code
_entity_poly.pdbx_strand_id
1 'polypeptide(L)'
;MKSLISIMLVALSFYSCTDTLDSGNVQDCGDVRNVAYEGFNFCGQLKENPTKPVYVIVNSAEEMQKKFTTCETFDVVLPDFTTKRILGLLSGPKPTGGYVIKIQTVIENDCQILIEYFEKEPSDSDMVTTAITYPADYIVLPKSDKPILFSKVNKIVDYAIVGTYFGQCNGTNCNQFFRIENYKVLQYSKLNNFPAEFNTSDYKALVYRDDFAGFLLKVPTEIKNLKGQTKTFGSPDAHDQGGVYFEWSQGGVITKIYLDADNTTDQTAEVIAFKKVIQDKIVELKTKL
;
A
#
# COMPACT_ATOMS: atom_id res chain seq x y z
N MET A 1 -51.26 29.65 25.14
CA MET A 1 -51.15 29.08 23.78
C MET A 1 -49.92 29.64 23.07
N LYS A 2 -48.81 28.91 23.06
CA LYS A 2 -47.77 28.91 22.02
C LYS A 2 -47.17 27.50 22.03
N SER A 3 -47.36 26.77 20.95
CA SER A 3 -47.06 25.35 20.81
C SER A 3 -45.56 25.11 20.59
N LEU A 4 -44.98 24.25 21.42
CA LEU A 4 -43.70 23.60 21.16
C LEU A 4 -43.93 22.51 20.11
N ILE A 5 -43.33 22.65 18.94
CA ILE A 5 -43.30 21.59 17.92
C ILE A 5 -41.95 20.88 18.06
N SER A 6 -42.01 19.69 18.65
CA SER A 6 -40.95 18.69 18.63
C SER A 6 -40.90 18.09 17.22
N ILE A 7 -39.79 18.30 16.50
CA ILE A 7 -39.55 17.63 15.21
C ILE A 7 -38.73 16.39 15.51
N MET A 8 -39.40 15.25 15.41
CA MET A 8 -38.85 13.91 15.48
C MET A 8 -38.96 13.28 14.08
N LEU A 9 -37.99 12.44 13.73
CA LEU A 9 -37.87 11.58 12.53
C LEU A 9 -37.48 12.29 11.20
N VAL A 10 -36.82 11.66 10.21
CA VAL A 10 -36.73 10.23 9.82
C VAL A 10 -35.34 9.98 9.19
N ALA A 11 -34.67 8.89 9.55
CA ALA A 11 -33.52 8.35 8.80
C ALA A 11 -34.04 7.69 7.51
N LEU A 12 -33.71 8.26 6.35
CA LEU A 12 -34.16 7.76 5.05
C LEU A 12 -33.16 6.75 4.49
N SER A 13 -33.47 5.47 4.73
CA SER A 13 -33.02 4.35 3.93
C SER A 13 -33.77 4.34 2.59
N PHE A 14 -33.07 4.54 1.48
CA PHE A 14 -33.61 4.25 0.15
C PHE A 14 -32.88 3.06 -0.45
N TYR A 15 -33.43 1.87 -0.18
CA TYR A 15 -33.36 0.74 -1.10
C TYR A 15 -34.48 0.92 -2.13
N SER A 16 -34.14 0.94 -3.42
CA SER A 16 -35.10 0.71 -4.49
C SER A 16 -34.51 -0.26 -5.50
N CYS A 17 -34.88 -1.52 -5.39
CA CYS A 17 -35.47 -2.28 -6.48
C CYS A 17 -36.30 -3.40 -5.88
N THR A 18 -37.56 -3.42 -6.28
CA THR A 18 -38.56 -4.42 -5.93
C THR A 18 -38.30 -5.68 -6.73
N ASP A 19 -37.69 -6.66 -6.08
CA ASP A 19 -38.00 -8.06 -6.31
C ASP A 19 -38.22 -8.67 -4.93
N THR A 20 -39.34 -9.36 -4.77
CA THR A 20 -39.63 -10.16 -3.57
C THR A 20 -38.61 -11.29 -3.51
N LEU A 21 -37.48 -11.04 -2.86
CA LEU A 21 -36.57 -12.09 -2.43
C LEU A 21 -37.19 -12.75 -1.21
N ASP A 22 -37.46 -14.03 -1.39
CA ASP A 22 -37.74 -15.02 -0.36
C ASP A 22 -36.92 -14.72 0.90
N SER A 23 -37.54 -14.89 2.07
CA SER A 23 -36.87 -14.79 3.37
C SER A 23 -35.91 -15.96 3.58
N GLY A 24 -34.89 -16.07 2.72
CA GLY A 24 -33.70 -16.85 2.97
C GLY A 24 -32.86 -16.11 4.00
N ASN A 25 -32.38 -16.84 5.00
CA ASN A 25 -31.49 -16.34 6.04
C ASN A 25 -30.49 -15.34 5.46
N VAL A 26 -30.48 -14.11 5.97
CA VAL A 26 -29.40 -13.15 5.69
C VAL A 26 -28.12 -13.88 6.03
N GLN A 27 -27.33 -14.23 5.01
CA GLN A 27 -26.10 -14.97 5.22
C GLN A 27 -25.15 -14.06 5.97
N ASP A 28 -24.93 -14.36 7.25
CA ASP A 28 -23.93 -13.69 8.06
C ASP A 28 -22.55 -14.07 7.54
N CYS A 29 -21.85 -13.10 6.97
CA CYS A 29 -20.52 -13.28 6.39
C CYS A 29 -19.40 -12.95 7.37
N GLY A 30 -19.72 -12.71 8.64
CA GLY A 30 -18.74 -12.42 9.69
C GLY A 30 -17.99 -11.11 9.49
N ASP A 31 -16.97 -10.92 10.33
CA ASP A 31 -16.17 -9.70 10.34
C ASP A 31 -15.21 -9.60 9.15
N VAL A 32 -15.02 -8.35 8.69
CA VAL A 32 -14.03 -8.01 7.67
C VAL A 32 -12.65 -7.96 8.29
N ARG A 33 -11.68 -8.62 7.65
CA ARG A 33 -10.29 -8.72 8.08
C ARG A 33 -9.32 -8.44 6.93
N ASN A 34 -8.16 -7.88 7.25
CA ASN A 34 -7.07 -7.71 6.28
C ASN A 34 -6.45 -9.06 5.92
N VAL A 35 -6.09 -9.22 4.65
CA VAL A 35 -5.31 -10.35 4.16
C VAL A 35 -3.87 -9.90 3.99
N ALA A 36 -2.91 -10.73 4.42
CA ALA A 36 -1.50 -10.48 4.09
C ALA A 36 -1.25 -10.82 2.62
N TYR A 37 -0.55 -9.93 1.92
CA TYR A 37 -0.15 -10.15 0.52
C TYR A 37 1.18 -9.44 0.23
N GLU A 38 1.86 -9.86 -0.82
CA GLU A 38 3.15 -9.32 -1.23
C GLU A 38 3.05 -8.76 -2.65
N GLY A 39 3.69 -7.62 -2.92
CA GLY A 39 3.86 -7.13 -4.29
C GLY A 39 4.69 -8.13 -5.09
N PHE A 40 4.24 -8.47 -6.30
CA PHE A 40 4.92 -9.43 -7.16
C PHE A 40 5.47 -8.75 -8.41
N ASN A 41 6.73 -8.33 -8.33
CA ASN A 41 7.43 -7.76 -9.47
C ASN A 41 7.88 -8.86 -10.44
N PHE A 42 7.06 -9.10 -11.45
CA PHE A 42 7.32 -10.12 -12.47
C PHE A 42 7.75 -9.49 -13.78
N CYS A 43 8.92 -9.89 -14.29
CA CYS A 43 9.49 -9.38 -15.54
C CYS A 43 8.86 -10.00 -16.80
N GLY A 44 8.27 -11.20 -16.69
CA GLY A 44 7.66 -11.87 -17.82
C GLY A 44 6.41 -11.12 -18.30
N GLN A 45 6.25 -11.03 -19.62
CA GLN A 45 5.07 -10.44 -20.24
C GLN A 45 4.00 -11.51 -20.43
N LEU A 46 2.73 -11.12 -20.48
CA LEU A 46 1.72 -12.06 -20.96
C LEU A 46 2.02 -12.44 -22.42
N LYS A 47 1.87 -13.73 -22.74
CA LYS A 47 2.00 -14.19 -24.12
C LYS A 47 0.87 -13.67 -25.01
N GLU A 48 -0.31 -13.49 -24.42
CA GLU A 48 -1.49 -12.95 -25.07
C GLU A 48 -2.00 -11.76 -24.26
N ASN A 49 -1.93 -10.57 -24.85
CA ASN A 49 -2.41 -9.36 -24.21
C ASN A 49 -3.95 -9.34 -24.20
N PRO A 50 -4.58 -8.96 -23.07
CA PRO A 50 -6.02 -8.91 -22.98
C PRO A 50 -6.59 -7.74 -23.79
N THR A 51 -7.76 -7.94 -24.41
CA THR A 51 -8.45 -6.91 -25.19
C THR A 51 -9.34 -5.99 -24.35
N LYS A 52 -9.60 -6.37 -23.10
CA LYS A 52 -10.41 -5.63 -22.12
C LYS A 52 -9.80 -5.79 -20.72
N PRO A 53 -10.19 -4.98 -19.73
CA PRO A 53 -9.77 -5.20 -18.35
C PRO A 53 -10.14 -6.61 -17.88
N VAL A 54 -9.18 -7.31 -17.29
CA VAL A 54 -9.34 -8.68 -16.77
C VAL A 54 -8.48 -8.86 -15.53
N TYR A 55 -8.80 -9.87 -14.75
CA TYR A 55 -7.90 -10.39 -13.73
C TYR A 55 -7.40 -11.78 -14.13
N VAL A 56 -6.26 -12.17 -13.59
CA VAL A 56 -5.72 -13.53 -13.73
C VAL A 56 -5.42 -14.09 -12.35
N ILE A 57 -5.73 -15.37 -12.18
CA ILE A 57 -5.26 -16.16 -11.04
C ILE A 57 -4.26 -17.16 -11.58
N VAL A 58 -3.15 -17.32 -10.86
CA VAL A 58 -2.13 -18.32 -11.14
C VAL A 58 -1.87 -19.16 -9.90
N ASN A 59 -2.15 -20.45 -10.00
CA ASN A 59 -2.11 -21.42 -8.90
C ASN A 59 -0.96 -22.43 -9.01
N SER A 60 -0.14 -22.36 -10.06
CA SER A 60 1.01 -23.24 -10.27
C SER A 60 2.09 -22.60 -11.15
N ALA A 61 3.31 -23.15 -11.08
CA ALA A 61 4.41 -22.75 -11.98
C ALA A 61 4.11 -23.07 -13.45
N GLU A 62 3.37 -24.15 -13.72
CA GLU A 62 2.94 -24.51 -15.08
C GLU A 62 1.98 -23.45 -15.66
N GLU A 63 1.02 -22.98 -14.86
CA GLU A 63 0.13 -21.90 -15.27
C GLU A 63 0.89 -20.59 -15.53
N MET A 64 1.92 -20.28 -14.72
CA MET A 64 2.82 -19.15 -14.98
C MET A 64 3.50 -19.30 -16.35
N GLN A 65 4.14 -20.44 -16.61
CA GLN A 65 4.84 -20.70 -17.89
C GLN A 65 3.89 -20.72 -19.08
N LYS A 66 2.64 -21.15 -18.89
CA LYS A 66 1.62 -21.15 -19.94
C LYS A 66 1.20 -19.72 -20.31
N LYS A 67 0.95 -18.87 -19.31
CA LYS A 67 0.38 -17.52 -19.50
C LYS A 67 1.43 -16.46 -19.81
N PHE A 68 2.65 -16.62 -19.30
CA PHE A 68 3.69 -15.61 -19.38
C PHE A 68 4.96 -16.08 -20.08
N THR A 69 5.67 -15.13 -20.67
CA THR A 69 7.04 -15.34 -21.15
C THR A 69 7.98 -15.57 -19.97
N THR A 70 9.07 -16.28 -20.22
CA THR A 70 10.16 -16.44 -19.25
C THR A 70 10.88 -15.11 -19.04
N CYS A 71 11.36 -14.87 -17.83
CA CYS A 71 12.31 -13.80 -17.58
C CYS A 71 13.69 -14.25 -18.05
N GLU A 72 14.30 -13.51 -18.97
CA GLU A 72 15.61 -13.87 -19.55
C GLU A 72 16.79 -13.37 -18.71
N THR A 73 16.56 -12.42 -17.81
CA THR A 73 17.62 -11.62 -17.19
C THR A 73 17.87 -11.93 -15.72
N PHE A 74 16.90 -12.49 -14.99
CA PHE A 74 17.02 -12.84 -13.57
C PHE A 74 16.11 -14.01 -13.19
N ASP A 75 16.57 -14.85 -12.27
CA ASP A 75 15.74 -15.89 -11.65
C ASP A 75 14.68 -15.24 -10.76
N VAL A 76 13.43 -15.22 -11.24
CA VAL A 76 12.30 -14.85 -10.41
C VAL A 76 12.02 -15.99 -9.43
N VAL A 77 12.08 -15.68 -8.13
CA VAL A 77 11.61 -16.60 -7.09
C VAL A 77 10.08 -16.65 -7.15
N LEU A 78 9.55 -17.77 -7.63
CA LEU A 78 8.12 -18.02 -7.62
C LEU A 78 7.64 -18.34 -6.19
N PRO A 79 6.39 -17.97 -5.83
CA PRO A 79 5.85 -18.31 -4.53
C PRO A 79 5.62 -19.82 -4.40
N ASP A 80 5.56 -20.30 -3.16
CA ASP A 80 5.08 -21.64 -2.86
C ASP A 80 3.59 -21.75 -3.23
N PHE A 81 3.33 -22.32 -4.40
CA PHE A 81 1.98 -22.50 -4.91
C PHE A 81 1.16 -23.54 -4.14
N THR A 82 1.71 -24.28 -3.18
CA THR A 82 0.89 -25.15 -2.34
C THR A 82 0.02 -24.34 -1.37
N THR A 83 0.55 -23.22 -0.88
CA THR A 83 -0.09 -22.35 0.12
C THR A 83 -0.49 -20.98 -0.42
N LYS A 84 0.17 -20.49 -1.47
CA LYS A 84 -0.04 -19.18 -2.07
C LYS A 84 -0.50 -19.27 -3.53
N ARG A 85 -0.97 -18.15 -4.06
CA ARG A 85 -1.31 -17.94 -5.48
C ARG A 85 -0.89 -16.54 -5.90
N ILE A 86 -0.83 -16.31 -7.21
CA ILE A 86 -0.66 -14.96 -7.77
C ILE A 86 -2.02 -14.48 -8.27
N LEU A 87 -2.35 -13.23 -7.94
CA LEU A 87 -3.44 -12.47 -8.56
C LEU A 87 -2.82 -11.34 -9.38
N GLY A 88 -3.22 -11.23 -10.64
CA GLY A 88 -2.90 -10.10 -11.50
C GLY A 88 -4.14 -9.31 -11.87
N LEU A 89 -4.06 -7.97 -11.81
CA LEU A 89 -5.02 -7.05 -12.40
C LEU A 89 -4.43 -6.45 -13.66
N LEU A 90 -5.17 -6.51 -14.76
CA LEU A 90 -4.75 -5.98 -16.05
C LEU A 90 -5.80 -5.03 -16.60
N SER A 91 -5.38 -3.81 -16.94
CA SER A 91 -6.28 -2.76 -17.45
C SER A 91 -6.69 -2.93 -18.92
N GLY A 92 -6.16 -3.93 -19.63
CA GLY A 92 -6.32 -4.03 -21.08
C GLY A 92 -5.50 -2.97 -21.83
N PRO A 93 -5.76 -2.75 -23.13
CA PRO A 93 -4.98 -1.82 -23.94
C PRO A 93 -5.25 -0.37 -23.51
N LYS A 94 -4.18 0.41 -23.34
CA LYS A 94 -4.21 1.85 -23.11
C LYS A 94 -3.49 2.58 -24.23
N PRO A 95 -3.99 3.75 -24.69
CA PRO A 95 -3.50 4.39 -25.93
C PRO A 95 -2.08 4.93 -25.82
N THR A 96 -1.61 5.23 -24.61
CA THR A 96 -0.27 5.79 -24.35
C THR A 96 0.36 5.12 -23.14
N GLY A 97 1.62 5.46 -22.85
CA GLY A 97 2.21 5.24 -21.54
C GLY A 97 1.56 6.10 -20.45
N GLY A 98 1.98 5.89 -19.21
CA GLY A 98 1.59 6.69 -18.04
C GLY A 98 0.29 6.27 -17.35
N TYR A 99 -0.50 5.37 -17.96
CA TYR A 99 -1.60 4.72 -17.28
C TYR A 99 -1.08 3.75 -16.21
N VAL A 100 -1.76 3.73 -15.07
CA VAL A 100 -1.41 2.88 -13.92
C VAL A 100 -2.65 2.17 -13.42
N ILE A 101 -2.51 0.90 -13.08
CA ILE A 101 -3.44 0.15 -12.22
C ILE A 101 -2.65 -0.36 -11.02
N LYS A 102 -3.23 -0.28 -9.83
CA LYS A 102 -2.56 -0.74 -8.61
C LYS A 102 -3.56 -1.31 -7.62
N ILE A 103 -3.24 -2.48 -7.09
CA ILE A 103 -3.96 -3.09 -5.97
C ILE A 103 -3.58 -2.30 -4.72
N GLN A 104 -4.59 -1.83 -4.01
CA GLN A 104 -4.43 -1.09 -2.78
C GLN A 104 -4.71 -1.92 -1.55
N THR A 105 -5.77 -2.71 -1.53
CA THR A 105 -6.15 -3.42 -0.31
C THR A 105 -6.69 -4.79 -0.69
N VAL A 106 -6.37 -5.80 0.13
CA VAL A 106 -7.03 -7.10 0.11
C VAL A 106 -7.63 -7.33 1.49
N ILE A 107 -8.95 -7.39 1.53
CA ILE A 107 -9.71 -7.74 2.73
C ILE A 107 -10.58 -8.94 2.42
N GLU A 108 -10.94 -9.69 3.45
CA GLU A 108 -11.87 -10.80 3.32
C GLU A 108 -12.86 -10.80 4.47
N ASN A 109 -13.94 -11.53 4.27
CA ASN A 109 -14.80 -12.01 5.33
C ASN A 109 -14.99 -13.51 5.14
N ASP A 110 -15.95 -14.15 5.78
CA ASP A 110 -16.11 -15.60 5.68
C ASP A 110 -16.70 -16.05 4.33
N CYS A 111 -17.36 -15.15 3.61
CA CYS A 111 -17.99 -15.42 2.32
C CYS A 111 -17.08 -15.14 1.12
N GLN A 112 -16.23 -14.11 1.18
CA GLN A 112 -15.56 -13.58 -0.01
C GLN A 112 -14.27 -12.83 0.29
N ILE A 113 -13.46 -12.64 -0.75
CA ILE A 113 -12.29 -11.75 -0.78
C ILE A 113 -12.65 -10.53 -1.62
N LEU A 114 -12.36 -9.34 -1.11
CA LEU A 114 -12.50 -8.09 -1.85
C LEU A 114 -11.11 -7.49 -2.13
N ILE A 115 -10.86 -7.23 -3.42
CA ILE A 115 -9.67 -6.57 -3.92
C ILE A 115 -10.04 -5.13 -4.26
N GLU A 116 -9.51 -4.19 -3.49
CA GLU A 116 -9.62 -2.77 -3.79
C GLU A 116 -8.43 -2.34 -4.64
N TYR A 117 -8.71 -1.65 -5.73
CA TYR A 117 -7.67 -1.17 -6.66
C TYR A 117 -8.00 0.25 -7.14
N PHE A 118 -7.00 0.97 -7.61
CA PHE A 118 -7.21 2.23 -8.33
C PHE A 118 -6.60 2.17 -9.72
N GLU A 119 -7.08 3.07 -10.57
CA GLU A 119 -6.45 3.38 -11.84
C GLU A 119 -6.10 4.87 -11.88
N LYS A 120 -4.98 5.20 -12.52
CA LYS A 120 -4.57 6.58 -12.80
C LYS A 120 -4.35 6.72 -14.30
N GLU A 121 -4.88 7.79 -14.86
CA GLU A 121 -4.60 8.22 -16.23
C GLU A 121 -3.46 9.26 -16.22
N PRO A 122 -2.63 9.31 -17.28
CA PRO A 122 -1.64 10.37 -17.40
C PRO A 122 -2.33 11.73 -17.50
N SER A 123 -1.73 12.75 -16.90
CA SER A 123 -2.19 14.13 -17.06
C SER A 123 -1.80 14.68 -18.44
N ASP A 124 -2.51 15.69 -18.93
CA ASP A 124 -2.20 16.34 -20.23
C ASP A 124 -0.76 16.89 -20.32
N SER A 125 -0.17 17.24 -19.18
CA SER A 125 1.20 17.73 -19.06
C SER A 125 2.25 16.61 -18.94
N ASP A 126 1.83 15.35 -18.77
CA ASP A 126 2.75 14.24 -18.57
C ASP A 126 3.43 13.87 -19.91
N MET A 127 4.77 13.83 -19.91
CA MET A 127 5.50 13.28 -21.05
C MET A 127 5.35 11.76 -21.07
N VAL A 128 4.52 11.25 -21.98
CA VAL A 128 4.24 9.82 -22.13
C VAL A 128 4.57 9.31 -23.52
N THR A 129 4.80 7.99 -23.62
CA THR A 129 4.98 7.33 -24.91
C THR A 129 3.64 7.27 -25.66
N THR A 130 3.69 7.36 -26.99
CA THR A 130 2.50 7.29 -27.87
C THR A 130 2.20 5.86 -28.35
N ALA A 131 2.72 4.86 -27.63
CA ALA A 131 2.52 3.45 -27.94
C ALA A 131 1.43 2.84 -27.05
N ILE A 132 0.70 1.85 -27.58
CA ILE A 132 -0.27 1.08 -26.80
C ILE A 132 0.46 0.37 -25.67
N THR A 133 -0.03 0.52 -24.45
CA THR A 133 0.50 -0.15 -23.25
C THR A 133 -0.54 -1.05 -22.60
N TYR A 134 -0.09 -1.96 -21.74
CA TYR A 134 -0.93 -2.89 -21.00
C TYR A 134 -0.59 -2.82 -19.51
N PRO A 135 -1.04 -1.78 -18.78
CA PRO A 135 -0.77 -1.65 -17.36
C PRO A 135 -1.30 -2.86 -16.59
N ALA A 136 -0.47 -3.36 -15.69
CA ALA A 136 -0.81 -4.48 -14.82
C ALA A 136 -0.18 -4.32 -13.43
N ASP A 137 -0.79 -4.96 -12.45
CA ASP A 137 -0.26 -5.10 -11.11
C ASP A 137 -0.47 -6.53 -10.62
N TYR A 138 0.53 -7.08 -9.93
CA TYR A 138 0.49 -8.46 -9.46
C TYR A 138 0.81 -8.52 -7.99
N ILE A 139 0.10 -9.39 -7.27
CA ILE A 139 0.37 -9.69 -5.87
C ILE A 139 0.39 -11.20 -5.65
N VAL A 140 1.14 -11.61 -4.63
CA VAL A 140 1.07 -12.96 -4.06
C VAL A 140 0.19 -12.90 -2.81
N LEU A 141 -0.77 -13.82 -2.70
CA LEU A 141 -1.68 -13.93 -1.55
C LEU A 141 -1.96 -15.40 -1.20
N PRO A 142 -2.46 -15.71 0.01
CA PRO A 142 -2.85 -17.07 0.40
C PRO A 142 -3.89 -17.67 -0.54
N LYS A 143 -3.84 -19.00 -0.72
CA LYS A 143 -4.92 -19.73 -1.40
C LYS A 143 -6.20 -19.70 -0.58
N SER A 144 -7.32 -19.54 -1.27
CA SER A 144 -8.68 -19.52 -0.72
C SER A 144 -9.69 -19.91 -1.80
N ASP A 145 -10.70 -20.69 -1.46
CA ASP A 145 -11.78 -21.05 -2.39
C ASP A 145 -12.91 -20.02 -2.40
N LYS A 146 -12.78 -18.96 -1.59
CA LYS A 146 -13.75 -17.87 -1.55
C LYS A 146 -13.81 -17.14 -2.91
N PRO A 147 -15.00 -16.74 -3.37
CA PRO A 147 -15.13 -15.84 -4.51
C PRO A 147 -14.35 -14.55 -4.29
N ILE A 148 -13.75 -14.05 -5.37
CA ILE A 148 -13.00 -12.79 -5.39
C ILE A 148 -13.84 -11.72 -6.07
N LEU A 149 -14.07 -10.63 -5.38
CA LEU A 149 -14.70 -9.42 -5.88
C LEU A 149 -13.68 -8.30 -6.05
N PHE A 150 -13.99 -7.37 -6.94
CA PHE A 150 -13.12 -6.24 -7.27
C PHE A 150 -13.88 -4.93 -7.09
N SER A 151 -13.26 -3.96 -6.42
CA SER A 151 -13.80 -2.63 -6.24
C SER A 151 -12.78 -1.59 -6.66
N LYS A 152 -13.16 -0.74 -7.62
CA LYS A 152 -12.37 0.43 -7.98
C LYS A 152 -12.58 1.51 -6.92
N VAL A 153 -11.51 1.96 -6.30
CA VAL A 153 -11.51 2.98 -5.24
C VAL A 153 -10.60 4.15 -5.61
N ASN A 154 -10.68 5.23 -4.84
CA ASN A 154 -9.76 6.35 -4.97
C ASN A 154 -8.34 5.96 -4.51
N LYS A 155 -7.34 6.62 -5.11
CA LYS A 155 -5.96 6.45 -4.69
C LYS A 155 -5.80 6.85 -3.22
N ILE A 156 -5.10 6.03 -2.42
CA ILE A 156 -4.70 6.40 -1.07
C ILE A 156 -3.58 7.45 -1.16
N VAL A 157 -3.89 8.65 -0.70
CA VAL A 157 -3.01 9.83 -0.73
C VAL A 157 -2.59 10.31 0.65
N ASP A 158 -3.13 9.70 1.71
CA ASP A 158 -2.76 9.95 3.10
C ASP A 158 -2.06 8.73 3.68
N TYR A 159 -0.79 8.88 4.06
CA TYR A 159 0.03 7.82 4.65
C TYR A 159 1.26 8.41 5.35
N ALA A 160 1.88 7.62 6.20
CA ALA A 160 3.22 7.88 6.69
C ALA A 160 4.17 6.76 6.30
N ILE A 161 5.43 7.07 6.00
CA ILE A 161 6.50 6.09 5.95
C ILE A 161 7.44 6.37 7.12
N VAL A 162 7.73 5.34 7.91
CA VAL A 162 8.73 5.39 8.97
C VAL A 162 9.83 4.41 8.64
N GLY A 163 11.08 4.78 8.92
CA GLY A 163 12.17 3.83 8.79
C GLY A 163 13.47 4.22 9.47
N THR A 164 14.39 3.27 9.45
CA THR A 164 15.80 3.47 9.77
C THR A 164 16.65 2.98 8.60
N TYR A 165 17.78 3.62 8.37
CA TYR A 165 18.70 3.24 7.31
C TYR A 165 20.15 3.44 7.70
N PHE A 166 21.06 2.77 6.98
CA PHE A 166 22.51 3.01 6.99
C PHE A 166 22.97 3.22 5.54
N GLY A 167 23.96 4.09 5.33
CA GLY A 167 24.48 4.45 4.01
C GLY A 167 25.21 3.31 3.32
N GLN A 168 25.77 2.36 4.09
CA GLN A 168 26.24 1.07 3.58
C GLN A 168 25.46 -0.07 4.24
N CYS A 169 24.46 -0.60 3.54
CA CYS A 169 23.63 -1.67 4.06
C CYS A 169 24.23 -3.05 3.77
N ASN A 170 25.21 -3.49 4.58
CA ASN A 170 25.94 -4.76 4.40
C ASN A 170 25.42 -5.93 5.27
N GLY A 171 24.17 -5.87 5.77
CA GLY A 171 23.59 -6.91 6.65
C GLY A 171 22.08 -7.08 6.52
N THR A 172 21.50 -8.06 7.22
CA THR A 172 20.10 -8.50 7.04
C THR A 172 19.04 -7.56 7.66
N ASN A 173 19.42 -6.40 8.20
CA ASN A 173 18.52 -5.53 8.98
C ASN A 173 18.91 -4.04 9.01
N CYS A 174 19.82 -3.58 8.15
CA CYS A 174 20.28 -2.18 8.16
C CYS A 174 19.18 -1.20 7.69
N ASN A 175 18.31 -1.62 6.77
CA ASN A 175 17.22 -0.78 6.30
C ASN A 175 15.88 -1.41 6.70
N GLN A 176 15.05 -0.65 7.41
CA GLN A 176 13.72 -1.07 7.87
C GLN A 176 12.74 0.04 7.58
N PHE A 177 11.75 -0.22 6.74
CA PHE A 177 10.77 0.77 6.33
C PHE A 177 9.37 0.20 6.36
N PHE A 178 8.46 0.96 6.94
CA PHE A 178 7.05 0.65 7.02
C PHE A 178 6.23 1.83 6.53
N ARG A 179 5.23 1.54 5.69
CA ARG A 179 4.19 2.50 5.35
C ARG A 179 2.95 2.21 6.18
N ILE A 180 2.50 3.21 6.90
CA ILE A 180 1.34 3.18 7.79
C ILE A 180 0.21 3.96 7.12
N GLU A 181 -0.94 3.31 7.01
CA GLU A 181 -2.17 3.87 6.46
C GLU A 181 -3.33 3.59 7.42
N ASN A 182 -4.51 4.19 7.17
CA ASN A 182 -5.69 4.02 8.02
C ASN A 182 -6.13 2.57 8.24
N TYR A 183 -5.91 1.69 7.25
CA TYR A 183 -6.46 0.33 7.25
C TYR A 183 -5.41 -0.76 7.14
N LYS A 184 -4.17 -0.43 6.75
CA LYS A 184 -3.12 -1.42 6.56
C LYS A 184 -1.74 -0.86 6.87
N VAL A 185 -0.82 -1.78 7.13
CA VAL A 185 0.62 -1.49 7.18
C VAL A 185 1.31 -2.27 6.07
N LEU A 186 2.19 -1.60 5.33
CA LEU A 186 3.11 -2.24 4.39
C LEU A 186 4.51 -2.25 5.00
N GLN A 187 5.20 -3.37 4.90
CA GLN A 187 6.64 -3.49 5.13
C GLN A 187 7.33 -3.46 3.76
N TYR A 188 8.31 -2.58 3.59
CA TYR A 188 9.17 -2.63 2.40
C TYR A 188 10.32 -3.61 2.61
N SER A 189 10.60 -4.42 1.58
CA SER A 189 11.65 -5.43 1.59
C SER A 189 12.76 -5.05 0.60
N LYS A 190 13.99 -5.50 0.87
CA LYS A 190 15.15 -5.40 -0.05
C LYS A 190 15.49 -3.97 -0.51
N LEU A 191 15.32 -2.99 0.36
CA LEU A 191 15.78 -1.63 0.12
C LEU A 191 17.31 -1.58 0.32
N ASN A 192 18.06 -1.89 -0.73
CA ASN A 192 19.54 -1.94 -0.66
C ASN A 192 20.19 -0.56 -0.73
N ASN A 193 19.48 0.44 -1.26
CA ASN A 193 19.95 1.81 -1.42
C ASN A 193 18.90 2.78 -0.87
N PHE A 194 19.35 3.81 -0.16
CA PHE A 194 18.51 4.89 0.34
C PHE A 194 19.15 6.25 -0.02
N PRO A 195 18.40 7.28 -0.49
CA PRO A 195 16.94 7.37 -0.56
C PRO A 195 16.30 6.38 -1.55
N ALA A 196 15.15 5.82 -1.16
CA ALA A 196 14.45 4.79 -1.92
C ALA A 196 13.19 5.33 -2.62
N GLU A 197 12.87 4.75 -3.77
CA GLU A 197 11.60 4.95 -4.47
C GLU A 197 10.58 3.91 -3.99
N PHE A 198 9.85 4.24 -2.91
CA PHE A 198 8.91 3.30 -2.28
C PHE A 198 7.79 2.80 -3.20
N ASN A 199 7.45 3.53 -4.26
CA ASN A 199 6.39 3.15 -5.20
C ASN A 199 6.78 1.99 -6.13
N THR A 200 8.08 1.72 -6.30
CA THR A 200 8.60 0.64 -7.14
C THR A 200 9.24 -0.48 -6.33
N SER A 201 9.29 -0.32 -5.00
CA SER A 201 9.94 -1.25 -4.09
C SER A 201 9.06 -2.45 -3.78
N ASP A 202 9.71 -3.61 -3.56
CA ASP A 202 9.03 -4.81 -3.06
C ASP A 202 8.40 -4.50 -1.69
N TYR A 203 7.18 -4.99 -1.47
CA TYR A 203 6.46 -4.77 -0.23
C TYR A 203 5.65 -6.00 0.21
N LYS A 204 5.40 -6.09 1.52
CA LYS A 204 4.47 -7.04 2.16
C LYS A 204 3.42 -6.24 2.91
N ALA A 205 2.15 -6.40 2.55
CA ALA A 205 1.03 -5.93 3.35
C ALA A 205 0.81 -6.89 4.53
N LEU A 206 0.69 -6.33 5.73
CA LEU A 206 0.44 -7.07 6.96
C LEU A 206 -1.08 -7.19 7.21
N VAL A 207 -1.50 -8.22 7.94
CA VAL A 207 -2.88 -8.32 8.45
C VAL A 207 -3.18 -7.24 9.52
N TYR A 208 -2.14 -6.62 10.06
CA TYR A 208 -2.22 -5.63 11.11
C TYR A 208 -2.74 -4.27 10.60
N ARG A 209 -3.65 -3.67 11.37
CA ARG A 209 -4.10 -2.29 11.22
C ARG A 209 -3.53 -1.47 12.37
N ASP A 210 -2.88 -0.36 12.06
CA ASP A 210 -2.30 0.55 13.06
C ASP A 210 -3.24 1.73 13.35
N ASP A 211 -3.03 2.40 14.48
CA ASP A 211 -3.66 3.68 14.81
C ASP A 211 -2.93 4.83 14.12
N PHE A 212 -3.19 4.96 12.81
CA PHE A 212 -2.58 6.02 11.99
C PHE A 212 -2.92 7.42 12.51
N ALA A 213 -4.17 7.66 12.91
CA ALA A 213 -4.61 8.95 13.42
C ALA A 213 -3.88 9.32 14.72
N GLY A 214 -3.80 8.39 15.68
CA GLY A 214 -3.08 8.60 16.93
C GLY A 214 -1.56 8.74 16.73
N PHE A 215 -0.98 8.08 15.74
CA PHE A 215 0.41 8.31 15.35
C PHE A 215 0.63 9.74 14.81
N LEU A 216 -0.23 10.23 13.92
CA LEU A 216 -0.12 11.57 13.34
C LEU A 216 -0.26 12.71 14.38
N LEU A 217 -0.99 12.48 15.47
CA LEU A 217 -1.07 13.45 16.57
C LEU A 217 0.29 13.74 17.21
N LYS A 218 1.23 12.78 17.15
CA LYS A 218 2.58 12.90 17.72
C LYS A 218 3.56 13.64 16.83
N VAL A 219 3.18 13.98 15.59
CA VAL A 219 4.04 14.72 14.66
C VAL A 219 4.19 16.18 15.14
N PRO A 220 5.43 16.67 15.35
CA PRO A 220 5.70 18.04 15.81
C PRO A 220 5.15 19.12 14.88
N THR A 221 4.82 20.28 15.46
CA THR A 221 4.32 21.44 14.69
C THR A 221 5.36 21.92 13.67
N GLU A 222 6.65 21.87 14.03
CA GLU A 222 7.76 22.20 13.14
C GLU A 222 7.72 21.36 11.84
N ILE A 223 7.50 20.05 11.95
CA ILE A 223 7.40 19.15 10.80
C ILE A 223 6.10 19.39 10.03
N LYS A 224 4.98 19.61 10.74
CA LYS A 224 3.68 19.91 10.11
C LYS A 224 3.72 21.15 9.22
N ASN A 225 4.52 22.14 9.59
CA ASN A 225 4.62 23.41 8.86
C ASN A 225 5.45 23.31 7.57
N LEU A 226 6.17 22.20 7.34
CA LEU A 226 7.00 22.03 6.14
C LEU A 226 6.18 21.83 4.85
N LYS A 227 4.96 21.27 4.94
CA LYS A 227 3.97 21.23 3.86
C LYS A 227 4.53 20.90 2.47
N GLY A 228 5.14 19.71 2.33
CA GLY A 228 5.68 19.25 1.06
C GLY A 228 7.18 19.47 0.89
N GLN A 229 7.84 20.08 1.87
CA GLN A 229 9.28 20.28 1.85
C GLN A 229 10.04 19.06 2.38
N THR A 230 11.29 18.94 1.96
CA THR A 230 12.26 18.02 2.55
C THR A 230 13.11 18.76 3.57
N LYS A 231 13.31 18.18 4.75
CA LYS A 231 14.22 18.71 5.77
C LYS A 231 15.14 17.61 6.30
N THR A 232 16.42 17.95 6.44
CA THR A 232 17.41 17.11 7.12
C THR A 232 17.78 17.78 8.45
N PHE A 233 17.76 17.00 9.52
CA PHE A 233 18.23 17.39 10.85
C PHE A 233 19.52 16.66 11.17
N GLY A 234 20.57 17.41 11.53
CA GLY A 234 21.91 16.87 11.76
C GLY A 234 22.61 16.38 10.49
N SER A 235 23.46 15.36 10.61
CA SER A 235 24.20 14.74 9.51
C SER A 235 24.01 13.22 9.57
N PRO A 236 22.83 12.71 9.18
CA PRO A 236 22.51 11.29 9.27
C PRO A 236 23.59 10.43 8.63
N ASP A 237 24.03 9.41 9.36
CA ASP A 237 25.03 8.43 8.92
C ASP A 237 26.46 8.98 8.64
N ALA A 238 26.79 10.21 9.07
CA ALA A 238 28.14 10.77 8.86
C ALA A 238 29.28 10.01 9.59
N HIS A 239 28.94 9.18 10.58
CA HIS A 239 29.85 8.38 11.39
C HIS A 239 29.41 6.90 11.47
N ASP A 240 28.72 6.40 10.42
CA ASP A 240 28.21 5.02 10.31
C ASP A 240 27.15 4.66 11.37
N GLN A 241 26.47 5.67 11.92
CA GLN A 241 25.42 5.52 12.95
C GLN A 241 24.01 5.31 12.36
N GLY A 242 23.87 5.39 11.04
CA GLY A 242 22.59 5.38 10.35
C GLY A 242 21.79 6.67 10.51
N GLY A 243 20.53 6.61 10.05
CA GLY A 243 19.57 7.69 10.13
C GLY A 243 18.15 7.17 10.38
N VAL A 244 17.30 8.08 10.87
CA VAL A 244 15.86 7.86 11.04
C VAL A 244 15.12 8.63 9.95
N TYR A 245 14.13 8.00 9.32
CA TYR A 245 13.36 8.56 8.23
C TYR A 245 11.88 8.68 8.59
N PHE A 246 11.29 9.80 8.16
CA PHE A 246 9.86 10.01 8.18
C PHE A 246 9.38 10.66 6.89
N GLU A 247 8.42 10.03 6.23
CA GLU A 247 7.65 10.62 5.14
C GLU A 247 6.21 10.80 5.60
N TRP A 248 5.61 11.94 5.28
CA TRP A 248 4.20 12.17 5.51
C TRP A 248 3.55 12.69 4.25
N SER A 249 2.63 11.91 3.70
CA SER A 249 1.74 12.35 2.63
C SER A 249 0.41 12.78 3.22
N GLN A 250 0.01 14.03 2.94
CA GLN A 250 -1.29 14.58 3.30
C GLN A 250 -1.94 15.17 2.05
N GLY A 251 -3.07 14.62 1.63
CA GLY A 251 -3.73 15.01 0.38
C GLY A 251 -2.81 14.87 -0.84
N GLY A 252 -1.83 13.96 -0.79
CA GLY A 252 -0.84 13.76 -1.85
C GLY A 252 0.36 14.70 -1.80
N VAL A 253 0.39 15.68 -0.89
CA VAL A 253 1.56 16.54 -0.63
C VAL A 253 2.52 15.80 0.29
N ILE A 254 3.75 15.53 -0.19
CA ILE A 254 4.72 14.67 0.50
C ILE A 254 5.78 15.52 1.21
N THR A 255 5.82 15.46 2.54
CA THR A 255 6.88 16.02 3.38
C THR A 255 7.87 14.91 3.73
N LYS A 256 9.18 15.15 3.57
CA LYS A 256 10.23 14.15 3.87
C LYS A 256 11.18 14.67 4.94
N ILE A 257 11.47 13.86 5.95
CA ILE A 257 12.33 14.21 7.07
C ILE A 257 13.42 13.15 7.21
N TYR A 258 14.66 13.62 7.22
CA TYR A 258 15.85 12.82 7.51
C TYR A 258 16.40 13.29 8.84
N LEU A 259 16.57 12.36 9.79
CA LEU A 259 16.99 12.66 11.16
C LEU A 259 18.29 11.93 11.44
N ASP A 260 19.26 12.67 11.97
CA ASP A 260 20.45 12.07 12.57
C ASP A 260 20.02 11.18 13.74
N ALA A 261 20.65 10.01 13.85
CA ALA A 261 20.42 9.11 14.97
C ALA A 261 20.76 9.82 16.29
N ASP A 262 21.83 10.61 16.30
CA ASP A 262 22.25 11.41 17.44
C ASP A 262 21.38 12.67 17.61
N ASN A 263 21.35 13.20 18.82
CA ASN A 263 20.67 14.46 19.09
C ASN A 263 21.59 15.62 18.69
N THR A 264 21.19 16.37 17.68
CA THR A 264 21.94 17.53 17.16
C THR A 264 21.26 18.83 17.57
N THR A 265 22.00 19.94 17.54
CA THR A 265 21.52 21.25 18.04
C THR A 265 20.35 21.82 17.25
N ASP A 266 20.15 21.38 16.02
CA ASP A 266 19.04 21.75 15.14
C ASP A 266 17.79 20.88 15.34
N GLN A 267 17.86 19.81 16.15
CA GLN A 267 16.70 19.05 16.57
C GLN A 267 16.08 19.70 17.82
N THR A 268 14.88 20.25 17.67
CA THR A 268 14.10 20.72 18.83
C THR A 268 13.73 19.57 19.75
N ALA A 269 13.38 19.85 21.01
CA ALA A 269 12.96 18.82 21.97
C ALA A 269 11.78 17.97 21.46
N GLU A 270 10.84 18.58 20.73
CA GLU A 270 9.73 17.87 20.09
C GLU A 270 10.20 16.95 18.96
N VAL A 271 11.16 17.39 18.14
CA VAL A 271 11.76 16.56 17.08
C VAL A 271 12.51 15.38 17.66
N ILE A 272 13.28 15.57 18.74
CA ILE A 272 13.97 14.49 19.45
C ILE A 272 12.95 13.48 20.02
N ALA A 273 11.88 13.96 20.65
CA ALA A 273 10.83 13.09 21.17
C ALA A 273 10.13 12.30 20.05
N PHE A 274 9.84 12.95 18.91
CA PHE A 274 9.22 12.30 17.76
C PHE A 274 10.15 11.29 17.07
N LYS A 275 11.46 11.55 17.01
CA LYS A 275 12.45 10.57 16.56
C LYS A 275 12.35 9.27 17.35
N LYS A 276 12.19 9.37 18.68
CA LYS A 276 11.95 8.19 19.53
C LYS A 276 10.62 7.50 19.21
N VAL A 277 9.54 8.27 18.98
CA VAL A 277 8.24 7.71 18.57
C VAL A 277 8.37 6.89 17.28
N ILE A 278 9.13 7.37 16.30
CA ILE A 278 9.39 6.66 15.04
C ILE A 278 10.14 5.34 15.32
N GLN A 279 11.23 5.40 16.09
CA GLN A 279 12.02 4.22 16.44
C GLN A 279 11.20 3.18 17.20
N ASP A 280 10.43 3.59 18.20
CA ASP A 280 9.55 2.70 18.97
C ASP A 280 8.48 2.07 18.07
N LYS A 281 7.90 2.83 17.13
CA LYS A 281 6.92 2.33 16.17
C LYS A 281 7.54 1.28 15.24
N ILE A 282 8.77 1.48 14.76
CA ILE A 282 9.48 0.49 13.95
C ILE A 282 9.70 -0.81 14.76
N VAL A 283 10.11 -0.70 16.03
CA VAL A 283 10.25 -1.86 16.92
C VAL A 283 8.92 -2.60 17.10
N GLU A 284 7.83 -1.87 17.34
CA GLU A 284 6.48 -2.43 17.46
C GLU A 284 6.06 -3.19 16.19
N LEU A 285 6.20 -2.57 15.01
CA LEU A 285 5.78 -3.15 13.74
C LEU A 285 6.58 -4.41 13.37
N LYS A 286 7.85 -4.49 13.78
CA LYS A 286 8.66 -5.70 13.60
C LYS A 286 8.11 -6.92 14.34
N THR A 287 7.40 -6.71 15.45
CA THR A 287 6.75 -7.82 16.18
C THR A 287 5.54 -8.38 15.45
N LYS A 288 5.10 -7.75 14.34
CA LYS A 288 3.90 -8.12 13.56
C LYS A 288 4.23 -8.82 12.24
N LEU A 289 5.51 -9.10 11.97
CA LEU A 289 6.00 -9.65 10.70
C LEU A 289 5.74 -11.15 10.52
#